data_AF-A0A250WPH1-F1
#
_entry.id   AF-A0A250WPH1-F1
#
_cell.length_a   1.000
_cell.length_b   1.000
_cell.length_c   1.000
_cell.angle_alpha   90.00
_cell.angle_beta   90.00
_cell.angle_gamma   90.00
#
_symmetry.space_group_name_H-M   'P 1'
#
loop_
_entity.id
_entity.type
_entity.pdbx_description
1 polymer ?
#
loop_
_entity_poly.entity_id
_entity_poly.type
_entity_poly.pdbx_seq_one_letter_code
_entity_poly.pdbx_strand_id
1 'polypeptide(L)'
;MLAEEEIDVQAYLKLSNQEIEDRIDEATAVIAVIHDLQPLAHKLDPSELTKKNKFNACAEIWRGIKRVPPWERHRIVQDLEPGAIRGMWKASLARYIMDDESSLELADGYSIWEDLPEQPGQIYTFQGKCEKYDVSSSKIRFFTEEEKVGTAGSSWLRPDLPSSSSKVSIPAEELKVKMFVHKESGEVMGRVIRPWWGPFERWWEPTYFRLKLELILTPLKEDAGADMTFEYPYPDSPDFNGWYDTETELFKEDLPNPAWPAPLPAEIAGSGSPLSGMPRDFIRVAGPGVLVGCAYCMLVQGQEVPNEEDSVYFVLVRKSSKQEYLQRLLEEDIGEEEDS
;
A
#
# COMPACT_ATOMS: atom_id res chain seq x y z
N MET A 1 4.33 -23.90 -18.66
CA MET A 1 5.79 -23.75 -18.57
C MET A 1 6.12 -22.36 -19.10
N LEU A 2 6.07 -21.36 -18.23
CA LEU A 2 6.75 -20.10 -18.49
C LEU A 2 8.18 -20.35 -17.98
N ALA A 3 9.18 -20.14 -18.82
CA ALA A 3 10.57 -20.21 -18.36
C ALA A 3 10.74 -19.17 -17.25
N GLU A 4 11.33 -19.58 -16.13
CA GLU A 4 11.70 -18.70 -15.04
C GLU A 4 12.75 -17.72 -15.58
N GLU A 5 12.30 -16.51 -15.95
CA GLU A 5 13.19 -15.41 -16.26
C GLU A 5 13.73 -14.90 -14.93
N GLU A 6 14.90 -15.39 -14.55
CA GLU A 6 15.75 -14.70 -13.59
C GLU A 6 15.95 -13.29 -14.14
N ILE A 7 15.42 -12.31 -13.41
CA ILE A 7 15.46 -10.92 -13.84
C ILE A 7 16.89 -10.43 -13.62
N ASP A 8 17.71 -10.62 -14.66
CA ASP A 8 19.03 -10.03 -14.76
C ASP A 8 18.85 -8.50 -14.72
N VAL A 9 19.45 -7.87 -13.72
CA VAL A 9 19.48 -6.41 -13.57
C VAL A 9 19.99 -5.72 -14.83
N GLN A 10 20.96 -6.32 -15.53
CA GLN A 10 21.47 -5.82 -16.81
C GLN A 10 20.42 -5.90 -17.92
N ALA A 11 19.41 -6.78 -17.79
CA ALA A 11 18.29 -6.82 -18.72
C ALA A 11 17.45 -5.54 -18.64
N TYR A 12 17.27 -4.93 -17.46
CA TYR A 12 16.52 -3.66 -17.36
C TYR A 12 17.17 -2.52 -18.13
N LEU A 13 18.50 -2.49 -18.19
CA LEU A 13 19.23 -1.45 -18.91
C LEU A 13 19.13 -1.60 -20.43
N LYS A 14 18.76 -2.79 -20.91
CA LYS A 14 18.59 -3.10 -22.33
C LYS A 14 17.16 -2.86 -22.83
N LEU A 15 16.19 -2.68 -21.92
CA LEU A 15 14.80 -2.42 -22.31
C LEU A 15 14.68 -1.09 -23.04
N SER A 16 13.96 -1.13 -24.16
CA SER A 16 13.46 0.05 -24.84
C SER A 16 12.35 0.71 -24.02
N ASN A 17 12.09 2.00 -24.27
CA ASN A 17 10.99 2.70 -23.62
C ASN A 17 9.64 2.00 -23.88
N GLN A 18 9.41 1.45 -25.07
CA GLN A 18 8.16 0.75 -25.39
C GLN A 18 7.99 -0.52 -24.55
N GLU A 19 9.04 -1.33 -24.37
CA GLU A 19 8.97 -2.53 -23.53
C GLU A 19 8.72 -2.19 -22.06
N ILE A 20 9.18 -1.02 -21.61
CA ILE A 20 8.88 -0.49 -20.28
C ILE A 20 7.40 -0.13 -20.17
N GLU A 21 6.84 0.59 -21.15
CA GLU A 21 5.40 0.90 -21.20
C GLU A 21 4.56 -0.39 -21.17
N ASP A 22 4.88 -1.36 -22.02
CA ASP A 22 4.13 -2.61 -22.12
C ASP A 22 4.12 -3.38 -20.78
N ARG A 23 5.22 -3.33 -20.02
CA ARG A 23 5.32 -3.94 -18.68
C ARG A 23 4.50 -3.17 -17.63
N ILE A 24 4.45 -1.84 -17.72
CA ILE A 24 3.61 -1.01 -16.85
C ILE A 24 2.14 -1.34 -17.14
N ASP A 25 1.74 -1.37 -18.41
CA ASP A 25 0.39 -1.72 -18.86
C ASP A 25 -0.01 -3.14 -18.44
N GLU A 26 0.90 -4.11 -18.53
CA GLU A 26 0.65 -5.48 -18.04
C GLU A 26 0.42 -5.49 -16.53
N ALA A 27 1.27 -4.81 -15.75
CA ALA A 27 1.16 -4.77 -14.30
C ALA A 27 -0.15 -4.08 -13.85
N THR A 28 -0.52 -2.96 -14.47
CA THR A 28 -1.76 -2.23 -14.15
C THR A 28 -2.98 -3.03 -14.56
N ALA A 29 -2.96 -3.71 -15.71
CA ALA A 29 -4.04 -4.58 -16.16
C ALA A 29 -4.26 -5.76 -15.19
N VAL A 30 -3.19 -6.42 -14.74
CA VAL A 30 -3.28 -7.51 -13.74
C VAL A 30 -3.92 -6.99 -12.45
N ILE A 31 -3.48 -5.83 -11.96
CA ILE A 31 -4.02 -5.21 -10.75
C ILE A 31 -5.51 -4.87 -10.93
N ALA A 32 -5.91 -4.32 -12.07
CA ALA A 32 -7.29 -3.93 -12.34
C ALA A 32 -8.27 -5.12 -12.33
N VAL A 33 -7.84 -6.27 -12.87
CA VAL A 33 -8.71 -7.46 -13.00
C VAL A 33 -8.62 -8.42 -11.81
N ILE A 34 -7.72 -8.20 -10.85
CA ILE A 34 -7.42 -9.19 -9.81
C ILE A 34 -8.64 -9.61 -8.98
N HIS A 35 -9.54 -8.67 -8.73
CA HIS A 35 -10.77 -8.90 -7.98
C HIS A 35 -11.69 -9.90 -8.70
N ASP A 36 -11.74 -9.88 -10.03
CA ASP A 36 -12.56 -10.81 -10.82
C ASP A 36 -11.94 -12.21 -10.92
N LEU A 37 -10.62 -12.33 -10.70
CA LEU A 37 -9.90 -13.60 -10.76
C LEU A 37 -9.98 -14.41 -9.46
N GLN A 38 -10.12 -13.77 -8.31
CA GLN A 38 -10.19 -14.45 -6.99
C GLN A 38 -11.29 -15.54 -6.90
N PRO A 39 -12.53 -15.32 -7.36
CA PRO A 39 -13.59 -16.34 -7.27
C PRO A 39 -13.32 -17.60 -8.09
N LEU A 40 -12.50 -17.52 -9.14
CA LEU A 40 -12.18 -18.64 -10.01
C LEU A 40 -11.26 -19.65 -9.33
N ALA A 41 -10.39 -19.20 -8.40
CA ALA A 41 -9.52 -20.07 -7.63
C ALA A 41 -10.30 -21.03 -6.72
N HIS A 42 -11.43 -20.58 -6.17
CA HIS A 42 -12.28 -21.40 -5.27
C HIS A 42 -13.16 -22.41 -6.01
N LYS A 43 -13.37 -22.25 -7.32
CA LYS A 43 -14.23 -23.13 -8.13
C LYS A 43 -13.48 -24.28 -8.79
N LEU A 44 -12.15 -24.25 -8.79
CA LEU A 44 -11.34 -25.34 -9.30
C LEU A 44 -11.33 -26.50 -8.30
N ASP A 45 -11.55 -27.71 -8.81
CA ASP A 45 -11.54 -28.93 -7.99
C ASP A 45 -10.19 -29.06 -7.28
N PRO A 46 -10.14 -29.24 -5.93
CA PRO A 46 -8.90 -29.44 -5.19
C PRO A 46 -8.02 -30.56 -5.74
N SER A 47 -8.59 -31.53 -6.46
CA SER A 47 -7.87 -32.62 -7.11
C SER A 47 -7.25 -32.26 -8.47
N GLU A 48 -7.77 -31.24 -9.16
CA GLU A 48 -7.20 -30.70 -10.41
C GLU A 48 -6.15 -29.61 -10.17
N LEU A 49 -6.16 -29.02 -8.97
CA LEU A 49 -5.08 -28.17 -8.45
C LEU A 49 -3.84 -29.02 -8.15
N THR A 50 -3.12 -29.40 -9.21
CA THR A 50 -1.72 -29.83 -9.06
C THR A 50 -0.95 -28.77 -8.27
N LYS A 51 -0.02 -29.20 -7.39
CA LYS A 51 0.77 -28.31 -6.51
C LYS A 51 1.38 -27.09 -7.22
N LYS A 52 1.62 -27.18 -8.53
CA LYS A 52 2.31 -26.16 -9.35
C LYS A 52 1.43 -25.03 -9.91
N ASN A 53 0.09 -25.09 -9.79
CA ASN A 53 -0.79 -24.13 -10.47
C ASN A 53 -1.87 -23.54 -9.55
N LYS A 54 -1.54 -23.32 -8.27
CA LYS A 54 -2.41 -22.56 -7.38
C LYS A 54 -2.29 -21.09 -7.73
N PHE A 55 -3.31 -20.53 -8.40
CA PHE A 55 -3.40 -19.09 -8.59
C PHE A 55 -3.33 -18.40 -7.23
N ASN A 56 -2.37 -17.48 -7.07
CA ASN A 56 -2.27 -16.62 -5.91
C ASN A 56 -2.25 -15.17 -6.38
N ALA A 57 -3.29 -14.43 -6.00
CA ALA A 57 -3.47 -13.06 -6.44
C ALA A 57 -2.31 -12.13 -6.05
N CYS A 58 -1.75 -12.32 -4.87
CA CYS A 58 -0.58 -11.56 -4.42
C CYS A 58 0.64 -11.88 -5.29
N ALA A 59 0.86 -13.16 -5.61
CA ALA A 59 1.99 -13.57 -6.43
C ALA A 59 1.93 -13.01 -7.85
N GLU A 60 0.75 -12.98 -8.48
CA GLU A 60 0.59 -12.39 -9.82
C GLU A 60 0.85 -10.88 -9.82
N ILE A 61 0.29 -10.15 -8.84
CA ILE A 61 0.57 -8.70 -8.68
C ILE A 61 2.07 -8.48 -8.46
N TRP A 62 2.69 -9.26 -7.57
CA TRP A 62 4.10 -9.13 -7.23
C TRP A 62 4.99 -9.39 -8.44
N ARG A 63 4.74 -10.44 -9.24
CA ARG A 63 5.49 -10.72 -10.47
C ARG A 63 5.33 -9.60 -11.50
N GLY A 64 4.12 -9.08 -11.67
CA GLY A 64 3.85 -7.93 -12.54
C GLY A 64 4.66 -6.70 -12.13
N ILE A 65 4.64 -6.35 -10.84
CA ILE A 65 5.43 -5.24 -10.29
C ILE A 65 6.93 -5.51 -10.42
N LYS A 66 7.39 -6.74 -10.10
CA LYS A 66 8.81 -7.10 -10.12
C LYS A 66 9.38 -6.85 -11.50
N ARG A 67 8.67 -7.20 -12.59
CA ARG A 67 9.07 -7.01 -14.00
C ARG A 67 9.23 -5.55 -14.44
N VAL A 68 8.62 -4.60 -13.75
CA VAL A 68 8.77 -3.17 -14.06
C VAL A 68 10.08 -2.66 -13.45
N PRO A 69 10.95 -1.96 -14.22
CA PRO A 69 12.19 -1.41 -13.69
C PRO A 69 11.93 -0.53 -12.45
N PRO A 70 12.75 -0.63 -11.38
CA PRO A 70 12.48 0.08 -10.13
C PRO A 70 12.23 1.59 -10.26
N TRP A 71 12.95 2.27 -11.16
CA TRP A 71 12.81 3.72 -11.37
C TRP A 71 11.52 4.12 -12.12
N GLU A 72 10.81 3.17 -12.74
CA GLU A 72 9.55 3.39 -13.48
C GLU A 72 8.31 2.92 -12.72
N ARG A 73 8.46 2.12 -11.64
CA ARG A 73 7.32 1.55 -10.89
C ARG A 73 6.32 2.59 -10.41
N HIS A 74 6.76 3.81 -10.11
CA HIS A 74 5.89 4.91 -9.68
C HIS A 74 4.77 5.25 -10.69
N ARG A 75 4.95 4.88 -11.96
CA ARG A 75 3.95 5.08 -13.02
C ARG A 75 2.77 4.11 -12.92
N ILE A 76 2.98 2.92 -12.35
CA ILE A 76 1.90 1.96 -12.07
C ILE A 76 0.76 2.67 -11.32
N VAL A 77 1.08 3.49 -10.30
CA VAL A 77 0.08 4.23 -9.49
C VAL A 77 -0.72 5.25 -10.31
N GLN A 78 -0.07 5.88 -11.29
CA GLN A 78 -0.71 6.90 -12.13
C GLN A 78 -1.81 6.27 -12.99
N ASP A 79 -1.55 5.05 -13.46
CA ASP A 79 -2.38 4.31 -14.39
C ASP A 79 -3.38 3.36 -13.71
N LEU A 80 -3.38 3.30 -12.37
CA LEU A 80 -4.38 2.49 -11.64
C LEU A 80 -5.80 3.02 -11.83
N GLU A 81 -6.69 2.11 -12.25
CA GLU A 81 -8.12 2.37 -12.32
C GLU A 81 -8.74 2.58 -10.93
N PRO A 82 -9.80 3.39 -10.81
CA PRO A 82 -10.52 3.56 -9.55
C PRO A 82 -11.03 2.24 -8.98
N GLY A 83 -10.75 1.99 -7.70
CA GLY A 83 -11.16 0.79 -6.98
C GLY A 83 -10.11 -0.32 -6.99
N ALA A 84 -9.11 -0.23 -7.86
CA ALA A 84 -8.02 -1.20 -7.95
C ALA A 84 -7.20 -1.28 -6.65
N ILE A 85 -7.06 -0.18 -5.91
CA ILE A 85 -6.28 -0.12 -4.66
C ILE A 85 -6.88 -1.03 -3.59
N ARG A 86 -8.22 -1.05 -3.47
CA ARG A 86 -8.91 -1.99 -2.56
C ARG A 86 -8.67 -3.44 -2.99
N GLY A 87 -8.69 -3.71 -4.30
CA GLY A 87 -8.33 -5.01 -4.87
C GLY A 87 -6.92 -5.45 -4.47
N MET A 88 -5.93 -4.56 -4.60
CA MET A 88 -4.55 -4.81 -4.16
C MET A 88 -4.47 -5.09 -2.65
N TRP A 89 -5.18 -4.31 -1.83
CA TRP A 89 -5.22 -4.53 -0.38
C TRP A 89 -5.73 -5.93 -0.06
N LYS A 90 -6.86 -6.35 -0.65
CA LYS A 90 -7.41 -7.70 -0.44
C LYS A 90 -6.50 -8.80 -1.01
N ALA A 91 -5.91 -8.58 -2.19
CA ALA A 91 -5.01 -9.54 -2.82
C ALA A 91 -3.74 -9.77 -2.01
N SER A 92 -3.15 -8.71 -1.42
CA SER A 92 -1.93 -8.82 -0.61
C SER A 92 -2.08 -9.71 0.63
N LEU A 93 -3.31 -9.92 1.12
CA LEU A 93 -3.59 -10.89 2.18
C LEU A 93 -3.19 -12.32 1.79
N ALA A 94 -3.30 -12.66 0.50
CA ALA A 94 -2.98 -13.99 0.00
C ALA A 94 -1.50 -14.37 0.20
N ARG A 95 -0.65 -13.42 0.56
CA ARG A 95 0.75 -13.65 0.94
C ARG A 95 0.89 -14.50 2.20
N TYR A 96 0.06 -14.27 3.22
CA TYR A 96 0.17 -14.95 4.52
C TYR A 96 -0.27 -16.42 4.49
N ILE A 97 -0.87 -16.86 3.39
CA ILE A 97 -1.32 -18.23 3.18
C ILE A 97 -0.50 -18.96 2.10
N MET A 98 0.54 -18.32 1.56
CA MET A 98 1.49 -18.98 0.67
C MET A 98 2.33 -19.99 1.46
N ASP A 99 2.68 -21.11 0.83
CA ASP A 99 3.71 -22.00 1.37
C ASP A 99 5.10 -21.35 1.28
N ASP A 100 6.01 -21.79 2.16
CA ASP A 100 7.35 -21.24 2.28
C ASP A 100 8.13 -21.28 0.96
N GLU A 101 7.98 -22.35 0.16
CA GLU A 101 8.65 -22.50 -1.14
C GLU A 101 8.19 -21.42 -2.12
N SER A 102 6.87 -21.26 -2.29
CA SER A 102 6.30 -20.21 -3.14
C SER A 102 6.63 -18.80 -2.63
N SER A 103 6.66 -18.61 -1.31
CA SER A 103 7.02 -17.32 -0.72
C SER A 103 8.49 -16.96 -0.94
N LEU A 104 9.40 -17.94 -0.81
CA LEU A 104 10.82 -17.75 -1.07
C LEU A 104 11.09 -17.50 -2.55
N GLU A 105 10.44 -18.23 -3.45
CA GLU A 105 10.52 -18.01 -4.90
C GLU A 105 10.00 -16.61 -5.28
N LEU A 106 8.91 -16.16 -4.66
CA LEU A 106 8.33 -14.87 -4.97
C LEU A 106 9.20 -13.70 -4.47
N ALA A 107 9.66 -13.80 -3.22
CA ALA A 107 10.48 -12.78 -2.60
C ALA A 107 11.88 -12.74 -3.21
N ASP A 108 12.51 -13.89 -3.44
CA ASP A 108 13.80 -14.05 -4.14
C ASP A 108 14.80 -12.94 -3.83
N GLY A 109 15.35 -12.99 -2.60
CA GLY A 109 16.31 -12.01 -2.11
C GLY A 109 15.72 -10.66 -1.68
N TYR A 110 14.47 -10.36 -2.02
CA TYR A 110 13.84 -9.09 -1.64
C TYR A 110 13.73 -8.93 -0.13
N SER A 111 14.26 -7.81 0.36
CA SER A 111 14.04 -7.32 1.72
C SER A 111 13.27 -6.00 1.71
N ILE A 112 12.21 -5.91 2.54
CA ILE A 112 11.47 -4.65 2.71
C ILE A 112 12.36 -3.51 3.21
N TRP A 113 13.45 -3.84 3.91
CA TRP A 113 14.41 -2.85 4.40
C TRP A 113 15.11 -2.11 3.26
N GLU A 114 15.28 -2.74 2.10
CA GLU A 114 15.88 -2.10 0.93
C GLU A 114 15.03 -0.95 0.38
N ASP A 115 13.72 -0.97 0.67
CA ASP A 115 12.75 0.07 0.29
C ASP A 115 12.62 1.18 1.31
N LEU A 116 13.25 1.04 2.47
CA LEU A 116 13.22 2.00 3.54
C LEU A 116 14.59 2.68 3.68
N PRO A 117 14.63 3.93 4.17
CA PRO A 117 15.89 4.58 4.45
C PRO A 117 16.63 3.82 5.56
N GLU A 118 17.93 3.61 5.38
CA GLU A 118 18.76 2.80 6.28
C GLU A 118 19.63 3.66 7.20
N GLN A 119 19.97 4.88 6.75
CA GLN A 119 20.90 5.76 7.45
C GLN A 119 20.32 7.16 7.71
N PRO A 120 20.65 7.80 8.83
CA PRO A 120 20.29 9.19 9.08
C PRO A 120 20.71 10.12 7.94
N GLY A 121 19.80 10.97 7.49
CA GLY A 121 20.01 11.88 6.36
C GLY A 121 19.61 11.30 4.99
N GLN A 122 19.40 9.98 4.87
CA GLN A 122 18.75 9.40 3.70
C GLN A 122 17.24 9.74 3.73
N ILE A 123 16.71 10.14 2.58
CA ILE A 123 15.29 10.44 2.42
C ILE A 123 14.78 9.69 1.20
N TYR A 124 13.85 8.77 1.42
CA TYR A 124 13.14 8.10 0.33
C TYR A 124 11.78 8.73 0.12
N THR A 125 11.43 8.95 -1.15
CA THR A 125 10.14 9.53 -1.54
C THR A 125 9.26 8.44 -2.14
N PHE A 126 8.04 8.34 -1.64
CA PHE A 126 6.99 7.51 -2.18
C PHE A 126 5.92 8.40 -2.81
N GLN A 127 5.53 8.05 -4.04
CA GLN A 127 4.38 8.62 -4.71
C GLN A 127 3.18 7.70 -4.46
N GLY A 128 2.04 8.28 -4.11
CA GLY A 128 0.87 7.51 -3.76
C GLY A 128 -0.42 8.09 -4.29
N LYS A 129 -1.46 7.27 -4.18
CA LYS A 129 -2.84 7.57 -4.52
C LYS A 129 -3.71 6.97 -3.43
N CYS A 130 -4.76 7.67 -3.01
CA CYS A 130 -5.76 7.13 -2.10
C CYS A 130 -7.15 7.23 -2.69
N GLU A 131 -8.02 6.33 -2.24
CA GLU A 131 -9.38 6.16 -2.68
C GLU A 131 -10.30 6.00 -1.47
N LYS A 132 -11.39 6.76 -1.46
CA LYS A 132 -12.47 6.61 -0.48
C LYS A 132 -13.77 6.25 -1.20
N TYR A 133 -14.45 5.22 -0.71
CA TYR A 133 -15.75 4.83 -1.25
C TYR A 133 -16.84 5.71 -0.65
N ASP A 134 -17.36 6.67 -1.42
CA ASP A 134 -18.49 7.49 -0.96
C ASP A 134 -19.82 6.79 -1.27
N VAL A 135 -20.29 5.96 -0.33
CA VAL A 135 -21.59 5.29 -0.43
C VAL A 135 -22.76 6.26 -0.30
N SER A 136 -22.56 7.44 0.32
CA SER A 136 -23.61 8.44 0.56
C SER A 136 -24.09 9.15 -0.71
N SER A 137 -23.25 9.20 -1.75
CA SER A 137 -23.58 9.77 -3.06
C SER A 137 -24.56 8.89 -3.88
N SER A 138 -24.68 7.62 -3.52
CA SER A 138 -25.71 6.73 -4.04
C SER A 138 -27.00 7.05 -3.30
N LYS A 139 -27.89 7.86 -3.89
CA LYS A 139 -29.30 7.88 -3.50
C LYS A 139 -29.85 6.46 -3.65
N ILE A 140 -29.77 5.67 -2.58
CA ILE A 140 -30.37 4.35 -2.49
C ILE A 140 -31.87 4.58 -2.68
N ARG A 141 -32.36 4.29 -3.89
CA ARG A 141 -33.79 4.08 -4.09
C ARG A 141 -34.05 2.78 -3.34
N PHE A 142 -34.69 2.89 -2.18
CA PHE A 142 -35.29 1.73 -1.53
C PHE A 142 -36.24 1.11 -2.55
N PHE A 143 -35.81 0.01 -3.18
CA PHE A 143 -36.70 -0.82 -3.95
C PHE A 143 -37.70 -1.37 -2.93
N THR A 144 -38.96 -0.98 -3.12
CA THR A 144 -40.06 -1.48 -2.30
C THR A 144 -40.17 -2.98 -2.53
N GLU A 145 -40.27 -3.72 -1.43
CA GLU A 145 -40.33 -5.18 -1.36
C GLU A 145 -41.35 -5.76 -2.33
N GLU A 146 -40.91 -6.28 -3.48
CA GLU A 146 -41.70 -7.23 -4.26
C GLU A 146 -40.85 -7.99 -5.30
N GLU A 147 -39.62 -8.40 -4.97
CA GLU A 147 -38.91 -9.40 -5.80
C GLU A 147 -38.45 -10.61 -5.00
N LYS A 148 -38.92 -11.76 -5.48
CA LYS A 148 -38.92 -13.08 -4.86
C LYS A 148 -37.52 -13.67 -4.74
N VAL A 149 -37.26 -14.24 -3.57
CA VAL A 149 -36.51 -15.48 -3.29
C VAL A 149 -35.82 -16.09 -4.52
N GLY A 150 -34.53 -15.81 -4.67
CA GLY A 150 -33.63 -16.48 -5.60
C GLY A 150 -32.28 -16.74 -4.95
N THR A 151 -32.02 -18.01 -4.62
CA THR A 151 -30.69 -18.64 -4.39
C THR A 151 -29.63 -17.87 -3.60
N ALA A 152 -29.35 -18.36 -2.39
CA ALA A 152 -28.18 -18.01 -1.58
C ALA A 152 -26.87 -18.35 -2.31
N GLY A 153 -26.36 -17.39 -3.09
CA GLY A 153 -25.04 -17.42 -3.71
C GLY A 153 -24.19 -16.29 -3.14
N SER A 154 -23.12 -16.66 -2.42
CA SER A 154 -21.90 -15.87 -2.16
C SER A 154 -21.97 -14.33 -2.33
N SER A 155 -22.74 -13.66 -1.47
CA SER A 155 -22.91 -12.19 -1.37
C SER A 155 -21.69 -11.45 -0.77
N TRP A 156 -20.59 -12.13 -0.49
CA TRP A 156 -19.39 -11.58 0.16
C TRP A 156 -18.29 -11.21 -0.83
N LEU A 157 -18.42 -11.62 -2.10
CA LEU A 157 -17.45 -11.31 -3.17
C LEU A 157 -17.82 -10.06 -3.98
N ARG A 158 -18.99 -9.49 -3.71
CA ARG A 158 -19.40 -8.15 -4.13
C ARG A 158 -20.34 -7.66 -3.03
N PRO A 159 -20.04 -6.62 -2.23
CA PRO A 159 -21.15 -5.77 -1.82
C PRO A 159 -21.87 -5.44 -3.12
N ASP A 160 -23.19 -5.57 -3.18
CA ASP A 160 -23.99 -5.28 -4.38
C ASP A 160 -23.70 -3.83 -4.82
N LEU A 161 -22.61 -3.66 -5.58
CA LEU A 161 -22.24 -2.43 -6.21
C LEU A 161 -23.40 -2.20 -7.16
N PRO A 162 -24.19 -1.16 -6.92
CA PRO A 162 -25.51 -1.05 -7.50
C PRO A 162 -25.39 -1.18 -9.02
N SER A 163 -26.01 -2.24 -9.55
CA SER A 163 -25.92 -2.66 -10.95
C SER A 163 -25.89 -1.45 -11.90
N SER A 164 -24.72 -1.22 -12.50
CA SER A 164 -24.39 -0.42 -13.69
C SER A 164 -25.03 0.96 -13.89
N SER A 165 -25.71 1.57 -12.91
CA SER A 165 -26.51 2.79 -13.13
C SER A 165 -26.27 3.90 -12.11
N SER A 166 -25.73 3.59 -10.94
CA SER A 166 -25.17 4.60 -10.02
C SER A 166 -23.68 4.69 -10.26
N LYS A 167 -23.26 5.81 -10.87
CA LYS A 167 -21.85 6.16 -10.99
C LYS A 167 -21.30 6.39 -9.58
N VAL A 168 -20.76 5.34 -8.96
CA VAL A 168 -19.90 5.49 -7.78
C VAL A 168 -18.67 6.24 -8.27
N SER A 169 -18.55 7.52 -7.93
CA SER A 169 -17.31 8.25 -8.11
C SER A 169 -16.41 7.91 -6.94
N ILE A 170 -15.27 7.28 -7.23
CA ILE A 170 -14.21 7.07 -6.24
C ILE A 170 -13.23 8.23 -6.47
N PRO A 171 -13.31 9.33 -5.68
CA PRO A 171 -12.33 10.39 -5.80
C PRO A 171 -10.96 9.79 -5.44
N ALA A 172 -10.03 9.89 -6.39
CA ALA A 172 -8.66 9.54 -6.15
C ALA A 172 -7.87 10.81 -5.85
N GLU A 173 -7.21 10.83 -4.69
CA GLU A 173 -6.31 11.93 -4.33
C GLU A 173 -4.86 11.46 -4.41
N GLU A 174 -4.01 12.27 -5.02
CA GLU A 174 -2.56 12.03 -4.98
C GLU A 174 -2.03 12.35 -3.57
N LEU A 175 -1.05 11.58 -3.14
CA LEU A 175 -0.32 11.86 -1.91
C LEU A 175 1.17 11.54 -2.09
N LYS A 176 2.03 12.23 -1.37
CA LYS A 176 3.46 11.96 -1.33
C LYS A 176 3.85 11.64 0.09
N VAL A 177 4.69 10.63 0.27
CA VAL A 177 5.25 10.28 1.57
C VAL A 177 6.76 10.38 1.48
N LYS A 178 7.39 11.05 2.44
CA LYS A 178 8.84 11.08 2.57
C LYS A 178 9.24 10.36 3.84
N MET A 179 10.03 9.30 3.72
CA MET A 179 10.54 8.53 4.85
C MET A 179 12.01 8.85 5.07
N PHE A 180 12.44 8.86 6.33
CA PHE A 180 13.82 9.11 6.76
C PHE A 180 14.11 8.38 8.08
N VAL A 181 15.38 8.16 8.40
CA VAL A 181 15.78 7.60 9.71
C VAL A 181 15.99 8.72 10.71
N HIS A 182 15.36 8.58 11.88
CA HIS A 182 15.55 9.47 13.01
C HIS A 182 16.95 9.27 13.60
N LYS A 183 17.72 10.36 13.74
CA LYS A 183 19.14 10.28 14.08
C LYS A 183 19.40 9.70 15.47
N GLU A 184 18.55 10.02 16.44
CA GLU A 184 18.75 9.61 17.83
C GLU A 184 18.18 8.22 18.12
N SER A 185 16.97 7.92 17.64
CA SER A 185 16.31 6.63 17.92
C SER A 185 16.66 5.54 16.92
N GLY A 186 17.13 5.89 15.71
CA GLY A 186 17.33 4.94 14.61
C GLY A 186 16.02 4.44 13.97
N GLU A 187 14.87 4.93 14.43
CA GLU A 187 13.57 4.52 13.88
C GLU A 187 13.30 5.18 12.53
N VAL A 188 12.53 4.51 11.68
CA VAL A 188 12.04 5.12 10.43
C VAL A 188 10.87 6.03 10.75
N MET A 189 11.02 7.31 10.43
CA MET A 189 9.99 8.32 10.50
C MET A 189 9.53 8.68 9.08
N GLY A 190 8.38 9.31 8.98
CA GLY A 190 7.92 9.81 7.71
C GLY A 190 7.03 11.03 7.82
N ARG A 191 6.80 11.62 6.66
CA ARG A 191 5.99 12.81 6.48
C ARG A 191 5.04 12.60 5.32
N VAL A 192 3.75 12.81 5.55
CA VAL A 192 2.74 12.84 4.49
C VAL A 192 2.60 14.26 3.95
N ILE A 193 2.59 14.39 2.64
CA ILE A 193 2.41 15.64 1.90
C ILE A 193 1.21 15.45 0.98
N ARG A 194 0.18 16.27 1.17
CA ARG A 194 -1.00 16.29 0.30
C ARG A 194 -0.97 17.50 -0.62
N PRO A 195 -1.49 17.39 -1.85
CA PRO A 195 -1.71 18.55 -2.70
C PRO A 195 -2.73 19.50 -2.05
N TRP A 196 -2.43 20.79 -2.09
CA TRP A 196 -3.41 21.86 -1.92
C TRP A 196 -4.12 22.02 -3.26
N TRP A 197 -5.46 22.15 -3.26
CA TRP A 197 -6.30 22.28 -4.46
C TRP A 197 -5.56 22.89 -5.68
N GLY A 198 -5.32 22.08 -6.72
CA GLY A 198 -4.50 22.45 -7.87
C GLY A 198 -3.04 21.93 -7.78
N PRO A 199 -2.05 22.62 -8.37
CA PRO A 199 -0.66 22.13 -8.49
C PRO A 199 0.23 22.45 -7.26
N PHE A 200 -0.31 23.09 -6.22
CA PHE A 200 0.48 23.51 -5.05
C PHE A 200 0.48 22.40 -4.00
N GLU A 201 1.60 22.11 -3.36
CA GLU A 201 1.64 21.16 -2.23
C GLU A 201 1.32 21.88 -0.92
N ARG A 202 0.59 21.23 0.01
CA ARG A 202 0.46 21.70 1.41
C ARG A 202 1.74 21.43 2.19
N TRP A 203 2.86 21.95 1.68
CA TRP A 203 4.18 21.74 2.26
C TRP A 203 4.33 22.37 3.65
N TRP A 204 3.40 23.23 4.09
CA TRP A 204 3.41 23.80 5.43
C TRP A 204 2.62 22.97 6.45
N GLU A 205 1.77 22.01 6.03
CA GLU A 205 1.08 21.10 6.96
C GLU A 205 2.06 19.98 7.36
N PRO A 206 2.42 19.88 8.66
CA PRO A 206 3.40 18.91 9.15
C PRO A 206 2.69 17.65 9.67
N THR A 207 2.28 16.76 8.77
CA THR A 207 1.77 15.45 9.20
C THR A 207 2.91 14.44 9.20
N TYR A 208 3.50 14.25 10.38
CA TYR A 208 4.57 13.27 10.62
C TYR A 208 4.01 11.99 11.21
N PHE A 209 4.71 10.88 10.98
CA PHE A 209 4.40 9.58 11.55
C PHE A 209 5.68 8.79 11.87
N ARG A 210 5.56 7.85 12.81
CA ARG A 210 6.55 6.78 13.06
C ARG A 210 6.14 5.55 12.25
N LEU A 211 7.08 4.94 11.53
CA LEU A 211 6.86 3.66 10.86
C LEU A 211 7.24 2.53 11.82
N LYS A 212 6.28 1.64 12.11
CA LYS A 212 6.55 0.39 12.84
C LYS A 212 6.45 -0.79 11.90
N LEU A 213 7.52 -1.56 11.79
CA LEU A 213 7.57 -2.83 11.05
C LEU A 213 7.31 -3.99 11.99
N GLU A 214 6.04 -4.34 12.11
CA GLU A 214 5.57 -5.44 12.95
C GLU A 214 4.33 -6.05 12.32
N LEU A 215 4.22 -7.38 12.36
CA LEU A 215 3.00 -8.07 11.96
C LEU A 215 1.89 -7.77 12.97
N ILE A 216 0.92 -6.96 12.58
CA ILE A 216 -0.17 -6.49 13.45
C ILE A 216 -1.52 -6.91 12.91
N LEU A 217 -2.49 -7.19 13.79
CA LEU A 217 -3.87 -7.44 13.39
C LEU A 217 -4.58 -6.15 13.01
N THR A 218 -5.39 -6.20 11.96
CA THR A 218 -6.23 -5.07 11.55
C THR A 218 -7.53 -5.02 12.37
N PRO A 219 -8.14 -3.83 12.53
CA PRO A 219 -9.44 -3.69 13.20
C PRO A 219 -10.57 -4.50 12.54
N LEU A 220 -10.53 -4.65 11.20
CA LEU A 220 -11.42 -5.54 10.48
C LEU A 220 -10.88 -6.97 10.48
N LYS A 221 -11.71 -7.94 10.88
CA LYS A 221 -11.34 -9.36 10.95
C LYS A 221 -11.08 -9.95 9.57
N GLU A 222 -11.83 -9.48 8.58
CA GLU A 222 -11.77 -9.90 7.18
C GLU A 222 -10.42 -9.54 6.54
N ASP A 223 -9.76 -8.51 7.06
CA ASP A 223 -8.45 -8.08 6.62
C ASP A 223 -7.32 -8.77 7.40
N ALA A 224 -7.61 -9.53 8.46
CA ALA A 224 -6.63 -10.26 9.28
C ALA A 224 -5.49 -9.39 9.85
N GLY A 225 -4.44 -9.08 9.08
CA GLY A 225 -3.25 -8.38 9.56
C GLY A 225 -2.50 -7.54 8.53
N ALA A 226 -1.49 -6.81 8.96
CA ALA A 226 -0.68 -5.88 8.18
C ALA A 226 0.81 -6.04 8.53
N ASP A 227 1.69 -5.67 7.61
CA ASP A 227 3.14 -5.82 7.75
C ASP A 227 3.79 -4.69 8.53
N MET A 228 3.15 -3.52 8.50
CA MET A 228 3.63 -2.31 9.13
C MET A 228 2.49 -1.34 9.39
N THR A 229 2.76 -0.33 10.22
CA THR A 229 1.83 0.77 10.49
C THR A 229 2.51 2.12 10.41
N PHE A 230 1.79 3.12 9.92
CA PHE A 230 2.10 4.52 10.20
C PHE A 230 1.39 4.92 11.49
N GLU A 231 2.16 5.33 12.49
CA GLU A 231 1.65 5.82 13.76
C GLU A 231 1.78 7.34 13.84
N TYR A 232 0.65 8.01 14.06
CA TYR A 232 0.55 9.47 14.09
C TYR A 232 0.40 9.99 15.53
N PRO A 233 0.90 11.20 15.84
CA PRO A 233 0.62 11.86 17.10
C PRO A 233 -0.89 12.01 17.33
N TYR A 234 -1.37 11.63 18.52
CA TYR A 234 -2.79 11.67 18.87
C TYR A 234 -2.97 12.05 20.37
N PRO A 235 -3.69 13.14 20.70
CA PRO A 235 -3.70 13.77 22.03
C PRO A 235 -4.53 13.00 23.05
N ASP A 236 -5.54 12.28 22.59
CA ASP A 236 -6.48 11.52 23.42
C ASP A 236 -6.46 10.06 23.00
N SER A 237 -5.29 9.44 22.96
CA SER A 237 -5.24 7.98 23.02
C SER A 237 -5.23 7.61 24.51
N PRO A 238 -6.38 7.55 25.21
CA PRO A 238 -6.40 6.86 26.49
C PRO A 238 -5.92 5.46 26.16
N ASP A 239 -4.90 4.99 26.85
CA ASP A 239 -4.38 3.63 26.77
C ASP A 239 -5.50 2.61 26.55
N PHE A 240 -5.84 2.37 25.28
CA PHE A 240 -6.71 1.28 24.89
C PHE A 240 -5.76 0.08 25.02
N ASN A 241 -5.57 -0.37 26.26
CA ASN A 241 -4.64 -1.38 26.74
C ASN A 241 -3.12 -1.05 26.67
N GLY A 242 -2.68 0.20 26.68
CA GLY A 242 -1.24 0.55 26.65
C GLY A 242 -0.59 0.40 25.27
N TRP A 243 -1.40 0.40 24.20
CA TRP A 243 -0.93 0.17 22.83
C TRP A 243 -0.36 1.40 22.15
N TYR A 244 -0.51 2.60 22.70
CA TYR A 244 -0.27 3.85 21.97
C TYR A 244 0.73 4.75 22.71
N ASP A 245 1.99 4.63 22.33
CA ASP A 245 3.02 5.62 22.64
C ASP A 245 3.10 6.60 21.46
N THR A 246 2.30 7.66 21.51
CA THR A 246 2.06 8.59 20.40
C THR A 246 2.88 9.87 20.46
N GLU A 247 3.80 10.00 21.43
CA GLU A 247 4.80 11.06 21.36
C GLU A 247 5.84 10.63 20.31
N THR A 248 5.80 11.25 19.13
CA THR A 248 6.82 10.98 18.10
C THR A 248 8.21 11.41 18.55
N GLU A 249 8.35 12.14 19.66
CA GLU A 249 9.58 12.76 20.19
C GLU A 249 10.42 13.50 19.13
N LEU A 250 9.83 13.80 17.98
CA LEU A 250 10.50 14.41 16.85
C LEU A 250 10.57 15.91 17.08
N PHE A 251 11.77 16.47 17.08
CA PHE A 251 11.98 17.91 17.14
C PHE A 251 12.38 18.45 15.77
N LYS A 252 12.45 19.78 15.67
CA LYS A 252 12.80 20.47 14.42
C LYS A 252 14.23 20.14 13.97
N GLU A 253 15.12 19.96 14.94
CA GLU A 253 16.55 19.70 14.79
C GLU A 253 16.82 18.30 14.23
N ASP A 254 15.87 17.37 14.42
CA ASP A 254 15.96 15.99 13.96
C ASP A 254 15.55 15.82 12.49
N LEU A 255 14.93 16.85 11.90
CA LEU A 255 14.47 16.78 10.52
C LEU A 255 15.65 16.78 9.56
N PRO A 256 15.65 15.90 8.54
CA PRO A 256 16.77 15.77 7.60
C PRO A 256 16.91 16.99 6.68
N ASN A 257 15.90 17.86 6.62
CA ASN A 257 15.93 19.09 5.87
C ASN A 257 15.44 20.27 6.74
N PRO A 258 16.28 21.28 7.01
CA PRO A 258 15.91 22.40 7.88
C PRO A 258 14.78 23.27 7.31
N ALA A 259 14.46 23.17 6.01
CA ALA A 259 13.32 23.85 5.42
C ALA A 259 11.96 23.16 5.70
N TRP A 260 11.94 21.94 6.21
CA TRP A 260 10.69 21.24 6.53
C TRP A 260 10.00 21.87 7.74
N PRO A 261 8.67 22.00 7.79
CA PRO A 261 7.97 22.55 8.94
C PRO A 261 8.25 21.70 10.18
N ALA A 262 8.38 22.36 11.34
CA ALA A 262 8.49 21.66 12.62
C ALA A 262 7.25 20.77 12.84
N PRO A 263 7.40 19.60 13.49
CA PRO A 263 6.25 18.84 13.95
C PRO A 263 5.40 19.70 14.89
N LEU A 264 4.08 19.58 14.76
CA LEU A 264 3.16 20.28 15.65
C LEU A 264 2.86 19.40 16.88
N PRO A 265 2.66 20.00 18.07
CA PRO A 265 2.13 19.28 19.22
C PRO A 265 0.82 18.56 18.87
N ALA A 266 0.61 17.37 19.46
CA ALA A 266 -0.54 16.52 19.14
C ALA A 266 -1.89 17.23 19.36
N GLU A 267 -1.96 18.17 20.32
CA GLU A 267 -3.15 18.96 20.63
C GLU A 267 -3.50 19.98 19.54
N ILE A 268 -2.52 20.38 18.72
CA ILE A 268 -2.65 21.43 17.70
C ILE A 268 -2.68 20.85 16.29
N ALA A 269 -1.96 19.75 16.06
CA ALA A 269 -1.66 19.22 14.72
C ALA A 269 -2.89 18.80 13.89
N GLY A 270 -4.07 18.68 14.51
CA GLY A 270 -5.16 17.89 13.92
C GLY A 270 -4.73 16.44 14.00
N SER A 271 -5.06 15.81 15.12
CA SER A 271 -4.56 14.51 15.53
C SER A 271 -4.86 13.39 14.53
N GLY A 272 -3.85 12.58 14.23
CA GLY A 272 -4.03 11.36 13.44
C GLY A 272 -3.66 11.45 11.96
N SER A 273 -3.99 10.37 11.26
CA SER A 273 -3.76 10.17 9.85
C SER A 273 -4.44 11.26 9.04
N PRO A 274 -3.78 11.81 8.01
CA PRO A 274 -4.42 12.77 7.12
C PRO A 274 -5.52 12.11 6.26
N LEU A 275 -5.58 10.78 6.21
CA LEU A 275 -6.55 10.03 5.42
C LEU A 275 -7.82 9.72 6.22
N SER A 276 -7.65 9.17 7.43
CA SER A 276 -8.75 8.71 8.27
C SER A 276 -9.04 9.57 9.50
N GLY A 277 -8.08 10.42 9.90
CA GLY A 277 -8.09 11.10 11.20
C GLY A 277 -7.75 10.18 12.38
N MET A 278 -7.43 8.90 12.15
CA MET A 278 -7.14 7.93 13.20
C MET A 278 -5.64 7.87 13.52
N PRO A 279 -5.22 7.40 14.71
CA PRO A 279 -3.81 7.37 15.09
C PRO A 279 -2.96 6.41 14.26
N ARG A 280 -3.56 5.51 13.46
CA ARG A 280 -2.85 4.49 12.69
C ARG A 280 -3.42 4.27 11.30
N ASP A 281 -2.50 4.10 10.36
CA ASP A 281 -2.77 3.48 9.06
C ASP A 281 -2.04 2.14 8.96
N PHE A 282 -2.68 1.14 8.34
CA PHE A 282 -2.18 -0.23 8.24
C PHE A 282 -1.68 -0.50 6.83
N ILE A 283 -0.53 -1.15 6.70
CA ILE A 283 0.18 -1.26 5.42
C ILE A 283 0.70 -2.67 5.21
N ARG A 284 0.66 -3.12 3.96
CA ARG A 284 1.25 -4.36 3.48
C ARG A 284 2.18 -4.09 2.32
N VAL A 285 3.14 -4.99 2.14
CA VAL A 285 3.97 -5.03 0.93
C VAL A 285 3.20 -5.76 -0.16
N ALA A 286 2.90 -5.05 -1.25
CA ALA A 286 2.24 -5.64 -2.43
C ALA A 286 3.25 -6.09 -3.49
N GLY A 287 4.46 -5.52 -3.47
CA GLY A 287 5.56 -5.85 -4.36
C GLY A 287 6.80 -5.03 -4.04
N PRO A 288 7.93 -5.29 -4.71
CA PRO A 288 9.16 -4.54 -4.48
C PRO A 288 8.99 -3.05 -4.78
N GLY A 289 9.21 -2.20 -3.78
CA GLY A 289 8.97 -0.76 -3.84
C GLY A 289 7.50 -0.34 -3.83
N VAL A 290 6.55 -1.25 -3.61
CA VAL A 290 5.11 -0.99 -3.67
C VAL A 290 4.42 -1.43 -2.37
N LEU A 291 3.88 -0.46 -1.66
CA LEU A 291 3.10 -0.65 -0.44
C LEU A 291 1.62 -0.38 -0.72
N VAL A 292 0.74 -1.14 -0.10
CA VAL A 292 -0.70 -0.90 -0.11
C VAL A 292 -1.18 -0.78 1.33
N GLY A 293 -2.06 0.16 1.60
CA GLY A 293 -2.54 0.40 2.95
C GLY A 293 -4.03 0.71 3.03
N CYS A 294 -4.52 0.61 4.26
CA CYS A 294 -5.88 0.88 4.65
C CYS A 294 -5.87 1.76 5.90
N ALA A 295 -6.49 2.93 5.78
CA ALA A 295 -6.73 3.88 6.84
C ALA A 295 -8.21 3.75 7.26
N TYR A 296 -8.46 2.96 8.30
CA TYR A 296 -9.81 2.73 8.82
C TYR A 296 -10.35 4.02 9.45
N CYS A 297 -11.53 4.45 9.07
CA CYS A 297 -12.23 5.52 9.80
C CYS A 297 -13.07 4.86 10.91
N MET A 298 -12.83 5.21 12.19
CA MET A 298 -13.78 4.85 13.24
C MET A 298 -14.88 5.90 13.33
N LEU A 299 -16.13 5.45 13.36
CA LEU A 299 -17.26 6.35 13.56
C LEU A 299 -17.21 6.92 14.98
N VAL A 300 -17.30 8.25 15.07
CA VAL A 300 -17.32 9.07 16.31
C VAL A 300 -18.56 8.79 17.19
N GLN A 301 -19.34 7.74 16.92
CA GLN A 301 -20.65 7.48 17.55
C GLN A 301 -20.79 6.07 18.15
N GLY A 302 -19.73 5.53 18.76
CA GLY A 302 -19.85 4.34 19.61
C GLY A 302 -20.04 3.01 18.88
N GLN A 303 -19.77 2.94 17.57
CA GLN A 303 -19.56 1.66 16.91
C GLN A 303 -18.10 1.23 17.11
N GLU A 304 -17.92 0.05 17.69
CA GLU A 304 -16.60 -0.52 17.99
C GLU A 304 -15.89 -1.10 16.76
N VAL A 305 -16.60 -1.25 15.63
CA VAL A 305 -16.07 -1.91 14.43
C VAL A 305 -16.10 -0.94 13.26
N PRO A 306 -14.95 -0.64 12.64
CA PRO A 306 -14.91 0.21 11.45
C PRO A 306 -15.74 -0.43 10.32
N ASN A 307 -16.40 0.39 9.51
CA ASN A 307 -17.03 -0.08 8.29
C ASN A 307 -16.00 -0.05 7.15
N GLU A 308 -15.98 -1.09 6.33
CA GLU A 308 -15.13 -1.15 5.13
C GLU A 308 -15.43 0.01 4.18
N GLU A 309 -16.70 0.39 4.07
CA GLU A 309 -17.16 1.47 3.20
C GLU A 309 -16.63 2.85 3.60
N ASP A 310 -16.36 3.06 4.89
CA ASP A 310 -15.84 4.33 5.40
C ASP A 310 -14.31 4.40 5.37
N SER A 311 -13.65 3.29 5.06
CA SER A 311 -12.19 3.18 5.06
C SER A 311 -11.58 3.83 3.82
N VAL A 312 -10.37 4.37 3.98
CA VAL A 312 -9.59 4.95 2.88
C VAL A 312 -8.49 3.97 2.50
N TYR A 313 -8.49 3.51 1.26
CA TYR A 313 -7.43 2.66 0.73
C TYR A 313 -6.37 3.53 0.07
N PHE A 314 -5.11 3.17 0.19
CA PHE A 314 -4.03 3.90 -0.47
C PHE A 314 -2.94 2.97 -0.98
N VAL A 315 -2.23 3.41 -2.00
CA VAL A 315 -1.02 2.76 -2.52
C VAL A 315 0.12 3.77 -2.44
N LEU A 316 1.32 3.30 -2.12
CA LEU A 316 2.56 4.04 -2.12
C LEU A 316 3.58 3.30 -2.96
N VAL A 317 4.24 4.00 -3.87
CA VAL A 317 5.32 3.43 -4.67
C VAL A 317 6.57 4.27 -4.51
N ARG A 318 7.66 3.61 -4.15
CA ARG A 318 8.96 4.22 -4.01
C ARG A 318 9.37 4.82 -5.34
N LYS A 319 9.68 6.12 -5.32
CA LYS A 319 10.26 6.82 -6.44
C LYS A 319 11.77 6.79 -6.28
N SER A 320 12.43 5.97 -7.09
CA SER A 320 13.88 5.95 -7.24
C SER A 320 14.29 6.62 -8.55
N SER A 321 15.47 7.21 -8.57
CA SER A 321 16.07 7.64 -9.84
C SER A 321 16.80 6.48 -10.50
N LYS A 322 16.88 6.47 -11.83
CA LYS A 322 17.71 5.49 -12.55
C LYS A 322 19.17 5.54 -12.09
N GLN A 323 19.68 6.73 -11.74
CA GLN A 323 21.04 6.92 -11.24
C GLN A 323 21.24 6.31 -9.86
N GLU A 324 20.31 6.53 -8.92
CA GLU A 324 20.32 5.92 -7.59
C GLU A 324 20.32 4.39 -7.70
N TYR A 325 19.47 3.84 -8.56
CA TYR A 325 19.44 2.39 -8.79
C TYR A 325 20.77 1.87 -9.37
N LEU A 326 21.30 2.53 -10.41
CA LEU A 326 22.60 2.16 -10.99
C LEU A 326 23.75 2.24 -9.98
N GLN A 327 23.71 3.23 -9.08
CA GLN A 327 24.74 3.37 -8.05
C GLN A 327 24.68 2.21 -7.04
N ARG A 328 23.49 1.80 -6.60
CA ARG A 328 23.35 0.67 -5.66
C ARG A 328 23.93 -0.63 -6.24
N LEU A 329 23.67 -0.89 -7.52
CA LEU A 329 24.21 -2.08 -8.20
C LEU A 329 25.74 -2.09 -8.26
N LEU A 330 26.34 -0.92 -8.50
CA LEU A 330 27.80 -0.80 -8.50
C LEU A 330 28.39 -1.01 -7.10
N GLU A 331 27.66 -0.65 -6.05
CA GLU A 331 28.08 -0.85 -4.66
C GLU A 331 27.96 -2.34 -4.25
N GLU A 332 26.97 -3.06 -4.76
CA GLU A 332 26.79 -4.50 -4.55
C GLU A 332 27.90 -5.34 -5.22
N ASP A 333 28.23 -5.06 -6.49
CA ASP A 333 29.27 -5.78 -7.24
C ASP A 333 30.67 -5.67 -6.58
N ILE A 334 30.96 -4.54 -5.93
CA ILE A 334 32.25 -4.31 -5.24
C ILE A 334 32.35 -5.11 -3.93
N GLY A 335 31.22 -5.32 -3.25
CA GLY A 335 31.19 -6.04 -1.96
C GLY A 335 31.50 -7.53 -2.08
N GLU A 336 31.18 -8.15 -3.22
CA GLU A 336 31.41 -9.59 -3.43
C GLU A 336 32.88 -9.96 -3.65
N GLU A 337 33.73 -9.03 -4.08
CA GLU A 337 35.16 -9.30 -4.33
C GLU A 337 36.04 -9.27 -3.06
N GLU A 338 35.62 -8.61 -1.98
CA GLU A 338 36.45 -8.47 -0.76
C GLU A 338 36.33 -9.67 0.21
N ASP A 339 35.28 -10.48 0.09
CA ASP A 339 35.00 -11.62 0.98
C ASP A 339 35.47 -13.00 0.44
N SER A 340 36.14 -13.02 -0.73
CA SER A 340 36.74 -14.23 -1.35
C SER A 340 38.26 -14.27 -1.21
#